data_AF-A0A146LNH6-F1
#
_entry.id   AF-A0A146LNH6-F1
#
_cell.length_a   1.000
_cell.length_b   1.000
_cell.length_c   1.000
_cell.angle_alpha   90.00
_cell.angle_beta   90.00
_cell.angle_gamma   90.00
#
_symmetry.space_group_name_H-M   'P 1'
#
loop_
_entity.id
_entity.type
_entity.pdbx_description
1 polymer ?
#
loop_
_entity_poly.entity_id
_entity_poly.type
_entity_poly.pdbx_seq_one_letter_code
_entity_poly.pdbx_strand_id
1 'polypeptide(L)'
;MVIDNAMDIDNATEDSRLTEPFRAVPRRAMTSQDLEEALALRSKNLCWVVSLFLLTSSPGILNAMHINSYVFLAELPTYSWCKIPALANTNWTGEEIRQISSPSPEAQENCVMYDWNYTMLSNLSFPEALNYTSTHEKPSETTCRWGYSYIEEMSSITTEWDLVCDNTPLRSTVQVAVAVGKFAGSFCFAMLADKFGRRVIFLLCCVLYMIAAPAVAMSPYYYFMLAMRLAVGVAGAGVYEVGYTILSEMTLTKHRAVLGCLYNISYAVGITVLPLLAYFSTSWRMLQWCMSFPGFLLLIHCWFMPESPRWLLNHKRYKEALKVLYGSKIPEGVSVPQEDDDSKAERAAKCNHLWYKKVFSSIMKLFQLFSSAELISRISLCHLGWFTASFSYFMIALNGDNFHFNKYLYIALNGIFEAPGYLLPIFMNYRLGRKSSCVILYSIAGFALLIILALPKGAPVVTVALIGRLCSAAMFAEIILYTSELFPTCVRNTAIGTSLTQAQVGTIAAPFVVDILGQKAWYFPSTLCGILCVFTAASILVLPETKNYPFPDTMEDIKNAPPEQKVSFRRCCTFR
;
A
#
# COMPACT_ATOMS: atom_id res chain seq x y z
N MET A 1 74.59 34.37 -56.90
CA MET A 1 75.35 33.17 -57.30
C MET A 1 74.33 32.04 -57.39
N VAL A 2 74.02 31.60 -58.62
CA VAL A 2 73.44 30.28 -58.99
C VAL A 2 71.97 30.04 -58.55
N ILE A 3 70.97 30.21 -59.45
CA ILE A 3 70.40 29.23 -60.44
C ILE A 3 69.56 28.16 -59.71
N ASP A 4 68.23 28.30 -59.68
CA ASP A 4 67.21 27.77 -60.63
C ASP A 4 66.79 26.31 -60.41
N ASN A 5 65.45 26.14 -60.42
CA ASN A 5 64.63 25.11 -61.09
C ASN A 5 63.63 24.45 -60.11
N ALA A 6 62.31 24.63 -60.20
CA ALA A 6 61.31 24.70 -61.30
C ALA A 6 60.45 23.43 -61.35
N MET A 7 59.20 23.64 -61.82
CA MET A 7 58.08 22.71 -62.11
C MET A 7 57.11 22.54 -60.94
N ASP A 8 56.06 23.36 -60.83
CA ASP A 8 54.84 23.49 -61.66
C ASP A 8 54.08 22.16 -61.85
N ILE A 9 52.81 22.13 -61.43
CA ILE A 9 51.62 22.16 -62.31
C ILE A 9 50.34 21.89 -61.47
N ASP A 10 49.43 22.89 -61.50
CA ASP A 10 47.96 22.86 -61.44
C ASP A 10 47.22 22.35 -60.17
N ASN A 11 46.17 22.98 -59.64
CA ASN A 11 45.18 23.89 -60.21
C ASN A 11 44.39 24.60 -59.07
N ALA A 12 43.99 25.85 -59.34
CA ALA A 12 42.70 26.51 -59.04
C ALA A 12 41.83 26.00 -57.85
N THR A 13 41.21 26.77 -56.96
CA THR A 13 40.74 28.17 -56.92
C THR A 13 39.99 28.33 -55.58
N GLU A 14 39.85 29.57 -55.09
CA GLU A 14 38.82 30.03 -54.14
C GLU A 14 38.82 29.44 -52.71
N ASP A 15 39.33 30.21 -51.73
CA ASP A 15 38.61 30.29 -50.45
C ASP A 15 38.83 31.65 -49.77
N SER A 16 38.14 32.66 -50.29
CA SER A 16 37.89 33.92 -49.58
C SER A 16 36.46 33.87 -49.03
N ARG A 17 36.28 33.32 -47.83
CA ARG A 17 35.11 33.52 -46.95
C ARG A 17 35.36 32.81 -45.61
N LEU A 18 34.75 33.34 -44.54
CA LEU A 18 34.65 32.78 -43.19
C LEU A 18 35.71 33.22 -42.15
N THR A 19 35.88 34.52 -41.99
CA THR A 19 35.84 35.09 -40.64
C THR A 19 34.37 35.20 -40.20
N GLU A 20 33.77 34.10 -39.74
CA GLU A 20 32.53 34.19 -38.96
C GLU A 20 32.91 34.43 -37.49
N PRO A 21 32.33 35.44 -36.81
CA PRO A 21 32.43 35.53 -35.37
C PRO A 21 31.75 34.28 -34.80
N PHE A 22 32.38 33.64 -33.81
CA PHE A 22 31.80 32.58 -33.00
C PHE A 22 30.30 32.87 -32.75
N ARG A 23 29.42 32.16 -33.46
CA ARG A 23 27.98 32.19 -33.17
C ARG A 23 27.83 31.71 -31.74
N ALA A 24 27.55 32.63 -30.83
CA ALA A 24 27.09 32.29 -29.50
C ALA A 24 25.88 31.38 -29.66
N VAL A 25 26.05 30.10 -29.34
CA VAL A 25 24.93 29.16 -29.23
C VAL A 25 23.94 29.79 -28.26
N PRO A 26 22.67 30.02 -28.65
CA PRO A 26 21.73 30.71 -27.79
C PRO A 26 21.56 29.92 -26.49
N ARG A 27 21.81 30.59 -25.36
CA ARG A 27 21.62 30.06 -24.00
C ARG A 27 20.13 29.76 -23.82
N ARG A 28 19.71 28.52 -24.09
CA ARG A 28 18.31 28.11 -23.94
C ARG A 28 18.12 27.42 -22.59
N ALA A 29 17.04 27.76 -21.90
CA ALA A 29 16.62 27.03 -20.72
C ALA A 29 16.29 25.58 -21.11
N MET A 30 16.74 24.63 -20.29
CA MET A 30 16.55 23.20 -20.50
C MET A 30 15.06 22.88 -20.58
N THR A 31 14.61 22.42 -21.74
CA THR A 31 13.22 22.06 -22.01
C THR A 31 12.88 20.67 -21.46
N SER A 32 11.59 20.32 -21.43
CA SER A 32 11.15 18.98 -21.05
C SER A 32 11.73 17.89 -21.98
N GLN A 33 11.94 18.23 -23.25
CA GLN A 33 12.52 17.33 -24.25
C GLN A 33 14.01 17.11 -23.98
N ASP A 34 14.76 18.17 -23.68
CA ASP A 34 16.18 18.08 -23.29
C ASP A 34 16.36 17.21 -22.03
N LEU A 35 15.42 17.29 -21.08
CA LEU A 35 15.40 16.43 -19.90
C LEU A 35 15.21 14.95 -20.25
N GLU A 36 14.29 14.63 -21.17
CA GLU A 36 14.08 13.24 -21.59
C GLU A 36 15.29 12.68 -22.33
N GLU A 37 15.96 13.48 -23.16
CA GLU A 37 17.20 13.08 -23.84
C GLU A 37 18.35 12.84 -22.86
N ALA A 38 18.50 13.73 -21.86
CA ALA A 38 19.49 13.57 -20.79
C ALA A 38 19.24 12.29 -19.97
N LEU A 39 17.98 12.03 -19.61
CA LEU A 39 17.58 10.80 -18.93
C LEU A 39 17.82 9.57 -19.83
N ALA A 40 17.64 9.69 -21.15
CA ALA A 40 17.85 8.60 -22.09
C ALA A 40 19.33 8.22 -22.12
N LEU A 41 20.22 9.21 -22.19
CA LEU A 41 21.65 9.01 -22.11
C LEU A 41 22.04 8.33 -20.79
N ARG A 42 21.50 8.79 -19.66
CA ARG A 42 21.79 8.22 -18.33
C ARG A 42 21.28 6.78 -18.20
N SER A 43 20.10 6.49 -18.73
CA SER A 43 19.47 5.16 -18.70
C SER A 43 20.22 4.09 -19.50
N LYS A 44 21.12 4.47 -20.42
CA LYS A 44 22.02 3.51 -21.10
C LYS A 44 22.94 2.79 -20.12
N ASN A 45 23.24 3.41 -18.98
CA ASN A 45 23.97 2.74 -17.91
C ASN A 45 23.00 1.84 -17.12
N LEU A 46 22.93 0.57 -17.53
CA LEU A 46 22.07 -0.43 -16.89
C LEU A 46 22.35 -0.56 -15.38
N CYS A 47 23.62 -0.46 -14.96
CA CYS A 47 23.99 -0.53 -13.55
C CYS A 47 23.33 0.60 -12.75
N TRP A 48 23.28 1.82 -13.28
CA TRP A 48 22.60 2.93 -12.61
C TRP A 48 21.09 2.71 -12.49
N VAL A 49 20.43 2.24 -13.54
CA VAL A 49 18.99 1.96 -13.54
C VAL A 49 18.65 0.85 -12.54
N VAL A 50 19.42 -0.24 -12.54
CA VAL A 50 19.24 -1.36 -11.62
C VAL A 50 19.50 -0.92 -10.18
N SER A 51 20.57 -0.17 -9.92
CA SER A 51 20.84 0.37 -8.58
C SER A 51 19.74 1.30 -8.09
N LEU A 52 19.25 2.21 -8.94
CA LEU A 52 18.13 3.10 -8.59
C LEU A 52 16.85 2.29 -8.30
N PHE A 53 16.56 1.28 -9.12
CA PHE A 53 15.41 0.41 -8.91
C PHE A 53 15.52 -0.35 -7.59
N LEU A 54 16.67 -0.96 -7.28
CA LEU A 54 16.89 -1.67 -6.01
C LEU A 54 16.81 -0.74 -4.80
N LEU A 55 17.40 0.46 -4.88
CA LEU A 55 17.32 1.48 -3.82
C LEU A 55 15.88 1.95 -3.59
N THR A 56 15.10 2.15 -4.64
CA THR A 56 13.71 2.60 -4.48
C THR A 56 12.79 1.47 -4.01
N SER A 57 13.01 0.24 -4.46
CA SER A 57 12.13 -0.91 -4.18
C SER A 57 12.42 -1.61 -2.84
N SER A 58 13.66 -1.61 -2.34
CA SER A 58 14.02 -2.31 -1.10
C SER A 58 13.19 -1.90 0.13
N PRO A 59 12.82 -0.61 0.33
CA PRO A 59 11.97 -0.24 1.45
C PRO A 59 10.52 -0.71 1.28
N GLY A 60 10.07 -0.94 0.04
CA GLY A 60 8.74 -1.50 -0.25
C GLY A 60 8.59 -2.92 0.29
N ILE A 61 9.66 -3.72 0.23
CA ILE A 61 9.73 -5.07 0.82
C ILE A 61 9.49 -4.99 2.33
N LEU A 62 10.22 -4.11 3.02
CA LEU A 62 10.11 -3.92 4.47
C LEU A 62 8.72 -3.43 4.88
N ASN A 63 8.20 -2.44 4.15
CA ASN A 63 6.86 -1.90 4.39
C ASN A 63 5.78 -2.98 4.28
N ALA A 64 5.88 -3.85 3.26
CA ALA A 64 4.94 -4.94 3.07
C ALA A 64 4.97 -5.96 4.22
N MET A 65 6.17 -6.31 4.71
CA MET A 65 6.33 -7.21 5.85
C MET A 65 5.63 -6.65 7.10
N HIS A 66 5.89 -5.40 7.46
CA HIS A 66 5.27 -4.81 8.66
C HIS A 66 3.76 -4.61 8.52
N ILE A 67 3.24 -4.21 7.34
CA ILE A 67 1.80 -4.03 7.14
C ILE A 67 1.05 -5.36 7.20
N ASN A 68 1.60 -6.44 6.64
CA ASN A 68 0.93 -7.74 6.62
C ASN A 68 1.27 -8.61 7.85
N SER A 69 2.20 -8.17 8.70
CA SER A 69 2.57 -8.88 9.94
C SER A 69 1.42 -9.06 10.93
N TYR A 70 0.34 -8.30 10.81
CA TYR A 70 -0.82 -8.37 11.71
C TYR A 70 -1.36 -9.80 11.88
N VAL A 71 -1.43 -10.58 10.81
CA VAL A 71 -1.94 -11.98 10.84
C VAL A 71 -1.15 -12.86 11.81
N PHE A 72 0.17 -12.66 11.93
CA PHE A 72 1.00 -13.43 12.86
C PHE A 72 1.10 -12.82 14.25
N LEU A 73 0.89 -11.51 14.36
CA LEU A 73 1.09 -10.81 15.62
C LEU A 73 -0.17 -10.81 16.47
N ALA A 74 -1.34 -10.71 15.83
CA ALA A 74 -2.64 -10.72 16.46
C ALA A 74 -3.31 -12.10 16.37
N GLU A 75 -2.52 -13.17 16.35
CA GLU A 75 -3.01 -14.54 16.30
C GLU A 75 -3.94 -14.83 17.48
N LEU A 76 -5.06 -15.49 17.21
CA LEU A 76 -6.02 -15.92 18.21
C LEU A 76 -5.57 -17.21 18.89
N PRO A 77 -5.78 -17.32 20.21
CA PRO A 77 -5.43 -18.53 20.92
C PRO A 77 -6.30 -19.71 20.48
N THR A 78 -5.72 -20.91 20.41
CA THR A 78 -6.47 -22.13 20.06
C THR A 78 -7.65 -22.37 21.01
N TYR A 79 -7.40 -22.16 22.30
CA TYR A 79 -8.43 -22.19 23.35
C TYR A 79 -8.17 -21.10 24.38
N SER A 80 -9.22 -20.39 24.77
CA SER A 80 -9.21 -19.40 25.85
C SER A 80 -10.32 -19.66 26.86
N TRP A 81 -10.01 -19.49 28.15
CA TRP A 81 -10.98 -19.58 29.25
C TRP A 81 -10.62 -18.59 30.36
N CYS A 82 -11.55 -18.38 31.30
CA CYS A 82 -11.32 -17.47 32.42
C CYS A 82 -10.18 -17.96 33.33
N LYS A 83 -9.26 -17.05 33.66
CA LYS A 83 -8.23 -17.29 34.66
C LYS A 83 -8.83 -17.39 36.04
N ILE A 84 -8.48 -18.44 36.78
CA ILE A 84 -8.98 -18.68 38.14
C ILE A 84 -7.77 -18.80 39.08
N PRO A 85 -7.40 -17.71 39.79
CA PRO A 85 -6.24 -17.71 40.67
C PRO A 85 -6.30 -18.78 41.77
N ALA A 86 -7.49 -19.10 42.26
CA ALA A 86 -7.69 -20.13 43.30
C ALA A 86 -7.24 -21.53 42.85
N LEU A 87 -7.35 -21.83 41.55
CA LEU A 87 -6.93 -23.10 40.96
C LEU A 87 -5.52 -23.05 40.38
N ALA A 88 -4.85 -21.88 40.38
CA ALA A 88 -3.50 -21.76 39.82
C ALA A 88 -2.43 -22.46 40.68
N ASN A 89 -2.71 -22.66 41.97
CA ASN A 89 -1.80 -23.31 42.92
C ASN A 89 -2.03 -24.83 43.05
N THR A 90 -3.00 -25.40 42.34
CA THR A 90 -3.27 -26.84 42.37
C THR A 90 -2.44 -27.58 41.31
N ASN A 91 -2.32 -28.90 41.44
CA ASN A 91 -1.67 -29.75 40.45
C ASN A 91 -2.56 -30.02 39.20
N TRP A 92 -3.58 -29.18 38.96
CA TRP A 92 -4.50 -29.38 37.84
C TRP A 92 -3.91 -28.83 36.56
N THR A 93 -4.18 -29.48 35.44
CA THR A 93 -3.80 -28.97 34.12
C THR A 93 -4.77 -27.87 33.66
N GLY A 94 -4.34 -27.03 32.71
CA GLY A 94 -5.22 -26.00 32.13
C GLY A 94 -6.48 -26.57 31.49
N GLU A 95 -6.40 -27.77 30.91
CA GLU A 95 -7.53 -28.48 30.31
C GLU A 95 -8.54 -28.94 31.37
N GLU A 96 -8.04 -29.46 32.49
CA GLU A 96 -8.86 -29.87 33.65
C GLU A 96 -9.59 -28.67 34.27
N ILE A 97 -8.89 -27.54 34.45
CA ILE A 97 -9.49 -26.29 34.93
C ILE A 97 -10.60 -25.85 33.98
N ARG A 98 -10.32 -25.83 32.67
CA ARG A 98 -11.29 -25.45 31.64
C ARG A 98 -12.53 -26.35 31.64
N GLN A 99 -12.36 -27.66 31.82
CA GLN A 99 -13.46 -28.62 31.85
C GLN A 99 -14.46 -28.34 32.99
N ILE A 100 -13.96 -27.85 34.13
CA ILE A 100 -14.79 -27.53 35.30
C ILE A 100 -15.37 -26.11 35.22
N SER A 101 -14.55 -25.14 34.82
CA SER A 101 -14.92 -23.72 34.90
C SER A 101 -15.79 -23.24 33.74
N SER A 102 -15.63 -23.83 32.55
CA SER A 102 -16.27 -23.36 31.32
C SER A 102 -17.65 -23.99 31.09
N PRO A 103 -18.65 -23.19 30.66
CA PRO A 103 -19.94 -23.73 30.20
C PRO A 103 -19.85 -24.60 28.96
N SER A 104 -18.96 -24.25 28.03
CA SER A 104 -18.74 -24.94 26.76
C SER A 104 -17.26 -25.30 26.62
N PRO A 105 -16.78 -26.39 27.24
CA PRO A 105 -15.35 -26.73 27.24
C PRO A 105 -14.78 -27.03 25.84
N GLU A 106 -15.65 -27.37 24.88
CA GLU A 106 -15.29 -27.62 23.47
C GLU A 106 -15.18 -26.33 22.63
N ALA A 107 -15.73 -25.21 23.10
CA ALA A 107 -15.65 -23.94 22.39
C ALA A 107 -14.22 -23.37 22.43
N GLN A 108 -13.77 -22.78 21.32
CA GLN A 108 -12.45 -22.13 21.22
C GLN A 108 -12.34 -20.89 22.13
N GLU A 109 -13.45 -20.19 22.34
CA GLU A 109 -13.46 -18.93 23.09
C GLU A 109 -14.54 -18.96 24.18
N ASN A 110 -14.11 -19.04 25.44
CA ASN A 110 -15.00 -19.03 26.60
C ASN A 110 -14.83 -17.74 27.39
N CYS A 111 -15.80 -16.85 27.20
CA CYS A 111 -15.84 -15.52 27.83
C CYS A 111 -16.56 -15.50 29.19
N VAL A 112 -17.16 -16.63 29.55
CA VAL A 112 -17.95 -16.82 30.76
C VAL A 112 -17.42 -18.04 31.51
N MET A 113 -17.56 -18.00 32.83
CA MET A 113 -17.28 -19.11 33.72
C MET A 113 -18.47 -19.35 34.66
N TYR A 114 -18.57 -20.57 35.16
CA TYR A 114 -19.47 -20.88 36.27
C TYR A 114 -19.01 -20.19 37.56
N ASP A 115 -19.92 -19.64 38.35
CA ASP A 115 -19.60 -19.02 39.66
C ASP A 115 -19.53 -20.08 40.78
N TRP A 116 -18.63 -21.06 40.61
CA TRP A 116 -18.33 -22.06 41.65
C TRP A 116 -17.54 -21.43 42.80
N ASN A 117 -17.63 -22.04 43.99
CA ASN A 117 -16.69 -21.74 45.06
C ASN A 117 -15.32 -22.40 44.80
N TYR A 118 -14.51 -21.75 43.97
CA TYR A 118 -13.20 -22.26 43.54
C TYR A 118 -12.21 -22.49 44.68
N THR A 119 -12.38 -21.83 45.84
CA THR A 119 -11.54 -22.06 47.02
C THR A 119 -11.83 -23.38 47.72
N MET A 120 -13.06 -23.88 47.60
CA MET A 120 -13.41 -25.23 48.07
C MET A 120 -12.85 -26.27 47.10
N LEU A 121 -13.01 -26.04 45.80
CA LEU A 121 -12.54 -26.94 44.74
C LEU A 121 -11.02 -27.09 44.74
N SER A 122 -10.26 -26.03 45.11
CA SER A 122 -8.80 -26.09 45.19
C SER A 122 -8.27 -27.05 46.26
N ASN A 123 -9.09 -27.40 47.26
CA ASN A 123 -8.71 -28.36 48.31
C ASN A 123 -8.99 -29.82 47.92
N LEU A 124 -9.66 -30.06 46.79
CA LEU A 124 -10.02 -31.39 46.30
C LEU A 124 -9.05 -31.85 45.22
N SER A 125 -8.94 -33.16 45.05
CA SER A 125 -8.31 -33.71 43.84
C SER A 125 -9.21 -33.48 42.61
N PHE A 126 -8.61 -33.41 41.41
CA PHE A 126 -9.37 -33.22 40.16
C PHE A 126 -10.56 -34.20 40.00
N PRO A 127 -10.43 -35.53 40.19
CA PRO A 127 -11.55 -36.45 40.03
C PRO A 127 -12.67 -36.22 41.07
N GLU A 128 -12.34 -35.80 42.29
CA GLU A 128 -13.33 -35.45 43.31
C GLU A 128 -14.08 -34.17 42.94
N ALA A 129 -13.37 -33.16 42.45
CA ALA A 129 -13.97 -31.92 41.96
C ALA A 129 -14.86 -32.14 40.74
N LEU A 130 -14.44 -33.01 39.80
CA LEU A 130 -15.25 -33.38 38.64
C LEU A 130 -16.54 -34.11 39.07
N ASN A 131 -16.46 -35.01 40.05
CA ASN A 131 -17.64 -35.69 40.60
C ASN A 131 -18.57 -34.72 41.35
N TYR A 132 -18.00 -33.77 42.10
CA TYR A 132 -18.79 -32.73 42.78
C TYR A 132 -19.58 -31.87 41.78
N THR A 133 -18.91 -31.40 40.72
CA THR A 133 -19.53 -30.55 39.69
C THR A 133 -20.49 -31.28 38.76
N SER A 134 -20.38 -32.61 38.63
CA SER A 134 -21.33 -33.41 37.85
C SER A 134 -22.60 -33.80 38.63
N THR A 135 -22.49 -33.91 39.96
CA THR A 135 -23.61 -34.29 40.84
C THR A 135 -24.45 -33.13 41.34
N HIS A 136 -23.87 -31.93 41.38
CA HIS A 136 -24.56 -30.71 41.82
C HIS A 136 -25.12 -29.91 40.64
N GLU A 137 -26.18 -29.14 40.91
CA GLU A 137 -26.74 -28.20 39.93
C GLU A 137 -25.71 -27.12 39.61
N LYS A 138 -25.55 -26.82 38.31
CA LYS A 138 -24.54 -25.86 37.85
C LYS A 138 -24.94 -24.44 38.28
N PRO A 139 -24.00 -23.64 38.84
CA PRO A 139 -24.30 -22.28 39.27
C PRO A 139 -24.48 -21.36 38.06
N SER A 140 -24.94 -20.13 38.32
CA SER A 140 -25.08 -19.11 37.28
C SER A 140 -23.75 -18.79 36.58
N GLU A 141 -23.85 -18.47 35.29
CA GLU A 141 -22.72 -18.00 34.49
C GLU A 141 -22.37 -16.55 34.86
N THR A 142 -21.07 -16.25 34.93
CA THR A 142 -20.55 -14.89 35.17
C THR A 142 -19.36 -14.62 34.25
N THR A 143 -19.13 -13.36 33.92
CA THR A 143 -17.97 -12.93 33.11
C THR A 143 -16.65 -13.18 33.84
N CYS A 144 -15.55 -13.35 33.09
CA CYS A 144 -14.24 -13.58 33.67
C CYS A 144 -13.81 -12.41 34.57
N ARG A 145 -13.54 -12.69 35.87
CA ARG A 145 -13.17 -11.66 36.85
C ARG A 145 -11.66 -11.36 36.91
N TRP A 146 -10.81 -12.32 36.54
CA TRP A 146 -9.36 -12.27 36.76
C TRP A 146 -8.52 -12.41 35.48
N GLY A 147 -9.11 -12.08 34.32
CA GLY A 147 -8.48 -12.20 33.01
C GLY A 147 -8.63 -13.60 32.40
N TYR A 148 -7.77 -13.95 31.45
CA TYR A 148 -7.86 -15.18 30.67
C TYR A 148 -6.63 -16.08 30.83
N SER A 149 -6.79 -17.35 30.47
CA SER A 149 -5.73 -18.34 30.37
C SER A 149 -5.81 -19.05 29.02
N TYR A 150 -4.66 -19.45 28.50
CA TYR A 150 -4.48 -19.90 27.12
C TYR A 150 -3.65 -21.19 27.09
N ILE A 151 -3.94 -22.09 26.13
CA ILE A 151 -3.07 -23.24 25.81
C ILE A 151 -2.35 -22.91 24.52
N GLU A 152 -1.14 -22.34 24.60
CA GLU A 152 -0.31 -22.07 23.43
C GLU A 152 1.19 -22.19 23.70
N GLU A 153 1.92 -22.66 22.68
CA GLU A 153 3.39 -22.72 22.66
C GLU A 153 4.02 -21.35 22.30
N MET A 154 3.24 -20.42 21.74
CA MET A 154 3.73 -19.13 21.23
C MET A 154 3.01 -17.94 21.86
N SER A 155 3.76 -16.87 22.12
CA SER A 155 3.20 -15.62 22.65
C SER A 155 2.73 -14.69 21.51
N SER A 156 1.51 -14.17 21.62
CA SER A 156 0.90 -13.25 20.66
C SER A 156 0.45 -11.94 21.35
N ILE A 157 0.12 -10.92 20.55
CA ILE A 157 -0.42 -9.66 21.07
C ILE A 157 -1.76 -9.88 21.79
N THR A 158 -2.55 -10.85 21.33
CA THR A 158 -3.86 -11.15 21.90
C THR A 158 -3.74 -11.75 23.29
N THR A 159 -2.76 -12.64 23.48
CA THR A 159 -2.51 -13.33 24.76
C THR A 159 -1.79 -12.46 25.78
N GLU A 160 -0.99 -11.47 25.34
CA GLU A 160 -0.28 -10.56 26.26
C GLU A 160 -1.19 -9.47 26.85
N TRP A 161 -2.19 -9.01 26.10
CA TRP A 161 -3.10 -7.93 26.53
C TRP A 161 -4.58 -8.33 26.57
N ASP A 162 -4.88 -9.63 26.66
CA ASP A 162 -6.24 -10.17 26.80
C ASP A 162 -7.25 -9.60 25.77
N LEU A 163 -6.86 -9.60 24.48
CA LEU A 163 -7.66 -9.06 23.37
C LEU A 163 -8.67 -10.08 22.80
N VAL A 164 -9.33 -10.80 23.70
CA VAL A 164 -10.37 -11.80 23.40
C VAL A 164 -11.73 -11.31 23.90
N CYS A 165 -12.81 -11.98 23.50
CA CYS A 165 -14.17 -11.72 23.93
C CYS A 165 -14.61 -10.28 23.62
N ASP A 166 -15.07 -9.54 24.63
CA ASP A 166 -15.49 -8.14 24.50
C ASP A 166 -14.38 -7.21 23.98
N ASN A 167 -13.11 -7.61 24.15
CA ASN A 167 -11.94 -6.87 23.69
C ASN A 167 -11.48 -7.24 22.27
N THR A 168 -12.17 -8.14 21.57
CA THR A 168 -11.86 -8.47 20.17
C THR A 168 -11.76 -7.26 19.24
N PRO A 169 -12.62 -6.22 19.33
CA PRO A 169 -12.49 -5.02 18.49
C PRO A 169 -11.18 -4.26 18.70
N LEU A 170 -10.58 -4.31 19.90
CA LEU A 170 -9.29 -3.68 20.17
C LEU A 170 -8.19 -4.34 19.34
N ARG A 171 -8.22 -5.66 19.17
CA ARG A 171 -7.29 -6.39 18.28
C ARG A 171 -7.24 -5.77 16.88
N SER A 172 -8.39 -5.55 16.26
CA SER A 172 -8.50 -4.95 14.93
C SER A 172 -7.92 -3.54 14.87
N THR A 173 -7.98 -2.77 15.97
CA THR A 173 -7.45 -1.40 15.97
C THR A 173 -5.94 -1.33 15.76
N VAL A 174 -5.19 -2.41 16.01
CA VAL A 174 -3.74 -2.49 15.75
C VAL A 174 -3.45 -2.33 14.25
N GLN A 175 -4.21 -3.00 13.39
CA GLN A 175 -4.06 -2.87 11.94
C GLN A 175 -4.64 -1.54 11.44
N VAL A 176 -5.74 -1.09 12.04
CA VAL A 176 -6.36 0.20 11.72
C VAL A 176 -5.40 1.36 12.01
N ALA A 177 -4.61 1.31 13.09
CA ALA A 177 -3.62 2.33 13.38
C ALA A 177 -2.57 2.47 12.27
N VAL A 178 -2.12 1.35 11.69
CA VAL A 178 -1.22 1.36 10.53
C VAL A 178 -1.91 1.98 9.32
N ALA A 179 -3.17 1.64 9.05
CA ALA A 179 -3.95 2.19 7.94
C ALA A 179 -4.18 3.70 8.05
N VAL A 180 -4.60 4.17 9.24
CA VAL A 180 -4.78 5.59 9.56
C VAL A 180 -3.44 6.33 9.46
N GLY A 181 -2.36 5.72 9.96
CA GLY A 181 -1.01 6.24 9.82
C GLY A 181 -0.61 6.39 8.35
N LYS A 182 -0.86 5.37 7.53
CA LYS A 182 -0.57 5.39 6.09
C LYS A 182 -1.31 6.51 5.37
N PHE A 183 -2.59 6.69 5.70
CA PHE A 183 -3.40 7.79 5.17
C PHE A 183 -2.84 9.16 5.55
N ALA A 184 -2.53 9.39 6.83
CA ALA A 184 -1.96 10.64 7.31
C ALA A 184 -0.57 10.91 6.70
N GLY A 185 0.26 9.87 6.61
CA GLY A 185 1.59 9.93 6.02
C GLY A 185 1.57 10.29 4.54
N SER A 186 0.72 9.64 3.74
CA SER A 186 0.55 9.94 2.32
C SER A 186 0.17 11.41 2.11
N PHE A 187 -0.84 11.89 2.84
CA PHE A 187 -1.30 13.28 2.71
C PHE A 187 -0.22 14.30 3.09
N CYS A 188 0.44 14.12 4.24
CA CYS A 188 1.45 15.05 4.73
C CYS A 188 2.74 15.01 3.90
N PHE A 189 3.29 13.81 3.66
CA PHE A 189 4.58 13.67 2.99
C PHE A 189 4.52 13.93 1.50
N ALA A 190 3.38 13.73 0.83
CA ALA A 190 3.22 14.18 -0.56
C ALA A 190 3.44 15.71 -0.69
N MET A 191 2.83 16.50 0.20
CA MET A 191 2.99 17.96 0.20
C MET A 191 4.39 18.40 0.64
N LEU A 192 4.94 17.75 1.67
CA LEU A 192 6.28 18.08 2.17
C LEU A 192 7.36 17.71 1.14
N ALA A 193 7.22 16.61 0.42
CA ALA A 193 8.19 16.18 -0.59
C ALA A 193 8.23 17.11 -1.80
N ASP A 194 7.08 17.69 -2.19
CA ASP A 194 7.04 18.74 -3.21
C ASP A 194 7.80 20.00 -2.75
N LYS A 195 7.70 20.36 -1.47
CA LYS A 195 8.25 21.61 -0.92
C LYS A 195 9.74 21.52 -0.55
N PHE A 196 10.14 20.47 0.17
CA PHE A 196 11.47 20.34 0.76
C PHE A 196 12.42 19.47 -0.07
N GLY A 197 11.92 18.76 -1.07
CA GLY A 197 12.68 17.82 -1.90
C GLY A 197 12.28 16.38 -1.65
N ARG A 198 12.37 15.55 -2.69
CA ARG A 198 11.97 14.14 -2.63
C ARG A 198 12.95 13.36 -1.76
N ARG A 199 14.26 13.56 -1.95
CA ARG A 199 15.30 12.85 -1.20
C ARG A 199 15.22 13.14 0.29
N VAL A 200 15.08 14.41 0.68
CA VAL A 200 15.09 14.82 2.10
C VAL A 200 13.92 14.17 2.85
N ILE A 201 12.73 14.23 2.29
CA ILE A 201 11.54 13.64 2.91
C ILE A 201 11.60 12.12 2.92
N PHE A 202 12.11 11.50 1.84
CA PHE A 202 12.33 10.05 1.82
C PHE A 202 13.26 9.61 2.96
N LEU A 203 14.39 10.29 3.16
CA LEU A 203 15.34 9.97 4.24
C LEU A 203 14.75 10.21 5.63
N LEU A 204 13.99 11.29 5.82
CA LEU A 204 13.26 11.54 7.06
C LEU A 204 12.30 10.37 7.38
N CYS A 205 11.57 9.89 6.39
CA CYS A 205 10.65 8.77 6.57
C CYS A 205 11.41 7.46 6.86
N CYS A 206 12.57 7.22 6.22
CA CYS A 206 13.43 6.08 6.55
C CYS A 206 13.90 6.11 8.01
N VAL A 207 14.35 7.28 8.50
CA VAL A 207 14.76 7.45 9.91
C VAL A 207 13.59 7.21 10.85
N LEU A 208 12.42 7.78 10.56
CA LEU A 208 11.21 7.53 11.34
C LEU A 208 10.84 6.04 11.36
N TYR A 209 10.94 5.36 10.22
CA TYR A 209 10.68 3.93 10.10
C TYR A 209 11.63 3.07 10.94
N MET A 210 12.94 3.38 10.88
CA MET A 210 13.98 2.68 11.66
C MET A 210 13.83 2.85 13.17
N ILE A 211 13.17 3.92 13.63
CA ILE A 211 12.91 4.14 15.06
C ILE A 211 11.57 3.48 15.44
N ALA A 212 10.52 3.72 14.66
CA ALA A 212 9.16 3.29 14.98
C ALA A 212 9.01 1.76 14.94
N ALA A 213 9.60 1.08 13.96
CA ALA A 213 9.44 -0.37 13.80
C ALA A 213 10.05 -1.19 14.99
N PRO A 214 11.31 -0.97 15.41
CA PRO A 214 11.84 -1.59 16.63
C PRO A 214 11.08 -1.20 17.90
N ALA A 215 10.59 0.05 17.98
CA ALA A 215 9.84 0.51 19.14
C ALA A 215 8.53 -0.29 19.34
N VAL A 216 7.91 -0.81 18.27
CA VAL A 216 6.77 -1.74 18.38
C VAL A 216 7.17 -3.00 19.15
N ALA A 217 8.34 -3.59 18.86
CA ALA A 217 8.83 -4.79 19.55
C ALA A 217 9.11 -4.54 21.04
N MET A 218 9.50 -3.31 21.39
CA MET A 218 9.79 -2.87 22.76
C MET A 218 8.56 -2.36 23.51
N SER A 219 7.37 -2.43 22.91
CA SER A 219 6.18 -1.81 23.51
C SER A 219 5.83 -2.43 24.88
N PRO A 220 5.77 -1.63 25.96
CA PRO A 220 5.49 -2.16 27.30
C PRO A 220 3.98 -2.28 27.59
N TYR A 221 3.15 -1.52 26.88
CA TYR A 221 1.69 -1.54 27.01
C TYR A 221 1.01 -1.25 25.67
N TYR A 222 -0.27 -1.61 25.60
CA TYR A 222 -1.10 -1.59 24.40
C TYR A 222 -1.10 -0.25 23.63
N TYR A 223 -1.39 0.87 24.29
CA TYR A 223 -1.48 2.18 23.62
C TYR A 223 -0.15 2.68 23.05
N PHE A 224 0.97 2.32 23.67
CA PHE A 224 2.29 2.64 23.12
C PHE A 224 2.53 1.89 21.81
N MET A 225 2.15 0.60 21.76
CA MET A 225 2.19 -0.16 20.53
C MET A 225 1.32 0.48 19.44
N LEU A 226 0.11 0.90 19.77
CA LEU A 226 -0.80 1.55 18.83
C LEU A 226 -0.19 2.83 18.23
N ALA A 227 0.43 3.66 19.06
CA ALA A 227 1.12 4.87 18.63
C ALA A 227 2.31 4.56 17.70
N MET A 228 3.13 3.55 18.05
CA MET A 228 4.27 3.15 17.22
C MET A 228 3.82 2.50 15.90
N ARG A 229 2.73 1.72 15.89
CA ARG A 229 2.12 1.18 14.66
C ARG A 229 1.61 2.27 13.74
N LEU A 230 0.99 3.31 14.30
CA LEU A 230 0.60 4.50 13.55
C LEU A 230 1.84 5.17 12.93
N ALA A 231 2.92 5.34 13.71
CA ALA A 231 4.17 5.91 13.20
C ALA A 231 4.81 5.06 12.09
N VAL A 232 4.77 3.72 12.20
CA VAL A 232 5.19 2.80 11.13
C VAL A 232 4.33 3.00 9.87
N GLY A 233 3.01 3.15 10.00
CA GLY A 233 2.12 3.46 8.87
C GLY A 233 2.48 4.79 8.20
N VAL A 234 2.68 5.85 9.00
CA VAL A 234 3.07 7.19 8.53
C VAL A 234 4.38 7.14 7.75
N ALA A 235 5.40 6.53 8.35
CA ALA A 235 6.72 6.37 7.74
C ALA A 235 6.66 5.49 6.48
N GLY A 236 5.93 4.38 6.54
CA GLY A 236 5.76 3.43 5.45
C GLY A 236 5.12 4.04 4.20
N ALA A 237 4.10 4.89 4.38
CA ALA A 237 3.51 5.65 3.28
C ALA A 237 4.52 6.60 2.62
N GLY A 238 5.22 7.40 3.43
CA GLY A 238 6.20 8.36 2.94
C GLY A 238 7.33 7.68 2.18
N VAL A 239 7.86 6.58 2.71
CA VAL A 239 8.91 5.80 2.04
C VAL A 239 8.40 5.19 0.73
N TYR A 240 7.23 4.55 0.73
CA TYR A 240 6.72 3.85 -0.46
C TYR A 240 6.28 4.81 -1.58
N GLU A 241 5.59 5.91 -1.26
CA GLU A 241 5.06 6.83 -2.28
C GLU A 241 6.13 7.79 -2.81
N VAL A 242 6.98 8.33 -1.93
CA VAL A 242 8.09 9.20 -2.35
C VAL A 242 9.14 8.38 -3.10
N GLY A 243 9.40 7.13 -2.69
CA GLY A 243 10.26 6.20 -3.42
C GLY A 243 9.80 5.96 -4.85
N TYR A 244 8.51 5.65 -5.04
CA TYR A 244 7.90 5.53 -6.38
C TYR A 244 8.01 6.83 -7.19
N THR A 245 7.77 7.98 -6.55
CA THR A 245 7.86 9.27 -7.22
C THR A 245 9.26 9.54 -7.74
N ILE A 246 10.30 9.28 -6.94
CA ILE A 246 11.70 9.43 -7.38
C ILE A 246 12.00 8.49 -8.54
N LEU A 247 11.59 7.22 -8.47
CA LEU A 247 11.76 6.26 -9.56
C LEU A 247 11.11 6.78 -10.86
N SER A 248 9.88 7.29 -10.77
CA SER A 248 9.14 7.78 -11.95
C SER A 248 9.74 9.06 -12.56
N GLU A 249 10.28 9.96 -11.73
CA GLU A 249 10.87 11.23 -12.16
C GLU A 249 12.29 11.04 -12.74
N MET A 250 12.97 9.95 -12.38
CA MET A 250 14.31 9.57 -12.84
C MET A 250 14.31 8.65 -14.07
N THR A 251 13.14 8.19 -14.52
CA THR A 251 13.03 7.20 -15.59
C THR A 251 12.36 7.77 -16.83
N LEU A 252 12.68 7.18 -17.98
CA LEU A 252 12.12 7.55 -19.27
C LEU A 252 10.62 7.26 -19.33
N THR A 253 9.87 8.15 -19.97
CA THR A 253 8.41 8.02 -20.14
C THR A 253 8.02 6.67 -20.75
N LYS A 254 8.83 6.12 -21.67
CA LYS A 254 8.61 4.80 -22.28
C LYS A 254 8.71 3.62 -21.30
N HIS A 255 9.56 3.71 -20.28
CA HIS A 255 9.82 2.61 -19.34
C HIS A 255 9.08 2.76 -18.00
N ARG A 256 8.47 3.93 -17.73
CA ARG A 256 7.78 4.23 -16.45
C ARG A 256 6.71 3.19 -16.09
N ALA A 257 5.89 2.77 -17.06
CA ALA A 257 4.82 1.81 -16.79
C ALA A 257 5.36 0.46 -16.32
N VAL A 258 6.36 -0.08 -17.03
CA VAL A 258 7.00 -1.37 -16.68
C VAL A 258 7.71 -1.28 -15.34
N LEU A 259 8.50 -0.23 -15.11
CA LEU A 259 9.22 -0.03 -13.85
C LEU A 259 8.26 0.20 -12.68
N GLY A 260 7.10 0.83 -12.91
CA GLY A 260 6.08 0.98 -11.89
C GLY A 260 5.39 -0.33 -11.52
N CYS A 261 5.13 -1.22 -12.48
CA CYS A 261 4.64 -2.57 -12.17
C CYS A 261 5.70 -3.39 -11.42
N LEU A 262 6.96 -3.35 -11.86
CA LEU A 262 8.07 -4.01 -11.16
C LEU A 262 8.26 -3.47 -9.75
N TYR A 263 8.05 -2.16 -9.54
CA TYR A 263 8.12 -1.55 -8.21
C TYR A 263 7.11 -2.17 -7.25
N ASN A 264 5.86 -2.42 -7.69
CA ASN A 264 4.84 -3.04 -6.85
C ASN A 264 5.13 -4.52 -6.53
N ILE A 265 5.89 -5.23 -7.37
CA ILE A 265 6.32 -6.61 -7.07
C ILE A 265 7.20 -6.66 -5.80
N SER A 266 7.92 -5.58 -5.47
CA SER A 266 8.67 -5.51 -4.20
C SER A 266 7.77 -5.71 -2.97
N TYR A 267 6.53 -5.24 -3.03
CA TYR A 267 5.55 -5.44 -1.97
C TYR A 267 5.16 -6.92 -1.83
N ALA A 268 4.91 -7.58 -2.96
CA ALA A 268 4.61 -9.01 -3.02
C ALA A 268 5.77 -9.88 -2.48
N VAL A 269 7.02 -9.49 -2.76
CA VAL A 269 8.22 -10.16 -2.22
C VAL A 269 8.23 -10.07 -0.69
N GLY A 270 7.94 -8.90 -0.11
CA GLY A 270 7.87 -8.74 1.34
C GLY A 270 6.81 -9.62 2.00
N ILE A 271 5.62 -9.73 1.39
CA ILE A 271 4.55 -10.64 1.87
C ILE A 271 5.01 -12.10 1.83
N THR A 272 5.74 -12.49 0.79
CA THR A 272 6.22 -13.87 0.62
C THR A 272 7.31 -14.23 1.63
N VAL A 273 8.16 -13.27 2.00
CA VAL A 273 9.25 -13.45 2.98
C VAL A 273 8.73 -13.43 4.43
N LEU A 274 7.69 -12.67 4.72
CA LEU A 274 7.08 -12.57 6.05
C LEU A 274 6.80 -13.93 6.75
N PRO A 275 6.09 -14.90 6.13
CA PRO A 275 5.77 -16.18 6.77
C PRO A 275 7.03 -17.01 7.07
N LEU A 276 8.10 -16.86 6.29
CA LEU A 276 9.38 -17.53 6.58
C LEU A 276 9.97 -17.01 7.89
N LEU A 277 9.97 -15.69 8.11
CA LEU A 277 10.43 -15.11 9.38
C LEU A 277 9.51 -15.48 10.53
N ALA A 278 8.20 -15.51 10.30
CA ALA A 278 7.22 -15.90 11.30
C ALA A 278 7.39 -17.38 11.72
N TYR A 279 7.76 -18.26 10.80
CA TYR A 279 7.98 -19.68 11.10
C TYR A 279 9.16 -19.90 12.06
N PHE A 280 10.23 -19.11 11.91
CA PHE A 280 11.38 -19.16 12.83
C PHE A 280 11.16 -18.35 14.11
N SER A 281 10.02 -17.66 14.24
CA SER A 281 9.75 -16.78 15.37
C SER A 281 8.78 -17.42 16.37
N THR A 282 9.24 -17.63 17.61
CA THR A 282 8.43 -18.17 18.72
C THR A 282 7.60 -17.12 19.46
N SER A 283 7.98 -15.84 19.36
CA SER A 283 7.24 -14.72 19.97
C SER A 283 6.97 -13.60 18.97
N TRP A 284 5.84 -12.92 19.14
CA TRP A 284 5.48 -11.76 18.34
C TRP A 284 6.53 -10.63 18.41
N ARG A 285 7.20 -10.47 19.57
CA ARG A 285 8.30 -9.51 19.75
C ARG A 285 9.52 -9.89 18.93
N MET A 286 9.90 -11.17 18.93
CA MET A 286 11.01 -11.66 18.11
C MET A 286 10.72 -11.49 16.62
N LEU A 287 9.48 -11.77 16.18
CA LEU A 287 9.07 -11.53 14.80
C LEU A 287 9.23 -10.05 14.42
N GLN A 288 8.83 -9.11 15.29
CA GLN A 288 9.03 -7.69 15.04
C GLN A 288 10.50 -7.28 14.95
N TRP A 289 11.37 -7.85 15.79
CA TRP A 289 12.81 -7.63 15.67
C TRP A 289 13.38 -8.16 14.36
N CYS A 290 12.99 -9.38 13.97
CA CYS A 290 13.42 -10.01 12.71
C CYS A 290 13.00 -9.18 11.48
N MET A 291 11.82 -8.55 11.51
CA MET A 291 11.38 -7.66 10.42
C MET A 291 12.09 -6.30 10.45
N SER A 292 12.35 -5.76 11.66
CA SER A 292 12.96 -4.45 11.83
C SER A 292 14.46 -4.43 11.55
N PHE A 293 15.16 -5.55 11.78
CA PHE A 293 16.62 -5.63 11.60
C PHE A 293 17.07 -5.40 10.15
N PRO A 294 16.43 -5.98 9.11
CA PRO A 294 16.65 -5.58 7.72
C PRO A 294 16.41 -4.08 7.45
N GLY A 295 15.62 -3.41 8.30
CA GLY A 295 15.40 -1.96 8.25
C GLY A 295 16.66 -1.11 8.43
N PHE A 296 17.71 -1.62 9.07
CA PHE A 296 18.99 -0.90 9.15
C PHE A 296 19.68 -0.74 7.78
N LEU A 297 19.34 -1.58 6.78
CA LEU A 297 19.78 -1.39 5.40
C LEU A 297 19.24 -0.09 4.79
N LEU A 298 18.20 0.52 5.37
CA LEU A 298 17.71 1.83 4.97
C LEU A 298 18.77 2.93 5.18
N LEU A 299 19.75 2.74 6.08
CA LEU A 299 20.87 3.68 6.25
C LEU A 299 21.70 3.87 4.97
N ILE A 300 21.82 2.82 4.14
CA ILE A 300 22.54 2.88 2.86
C ILE A 300 21.90 3.95 1.95
N HIS A 301 20.58 4.15 2.05
CA HIS A 301 19.86 5.09 1.21
C HIS A 301 20.25 6.55 1.49
N CYS A 302 20.70 6.87 2.72
CA CYS A 302 21.19 8.20 3.08
C CYS A 302 22.31 8.70 2.16
N TRP A 303 23.19 7.78 1.74
CA TRP A 303 24.35 8.12 0.92
C TRP A 303 24.09 8.01 -0.57
N PHE A 304 23.37 6.97 -1.01
CA PHE A 304 23.25 6.66 -2.44
C PHE A 304 22.03 7.28 -3.13
N MET A 305 21.00 7.69 -2.39
CA MET A 305 19.75 8.18 -3.00
C MET A 305 19.95 9.57 -3.64
N PRO A 306 19.77 9.73 -4.96
CA PRO A 306 19.86 11.03 -5.62
C PRO A 306 18.56 11.83 -5.47
N GLU A 307 18.65 13.15 -5.62
CA GLU A 307 17.49 14.04 -5.65
C GLU A 307 16.88 14.11 -7.06
N SER A 308 15.57 14.32 -7.16
CA SER A 308 14.85 14.38 -8.44
C SER A 308 15.38 15.49 -9.36
N PRO A 309 15.80 15.18 -10.60
CA PRO A 309 16.24 16.20 -11.56
C PRO A 309 15.09 17.16 -11.93
N ARG A 310 13.86 16.66 -11.97
CA ARG A 310 12.66 17.48 -12.21
C ARG A 310 12.44 18.48 -11.08
N TRP A 311 12.54 18.02 -9.84
CA TRP A 311 12.41 18.90 -8.68
C TRP A 311 13.51 19.96 -8.64
N LEU A 312 14.76 19.57 -8.93
CA LEU A 312 15.92 20.47 -8.97
C LEU A 312 15.76 21.56 -10.04
N LEU A 313 15.31 21.20 -11.25
CA LEU A 313 15.05 22.16 -12.32
C LEU A 313 13.94 23.15 -11.96
N ASN A 314 12.84 22.67 -11.37
CA ASN A 314 11.74 23.52 -10.89
C ASN A 314 12.18 24.52 -9.81
N HIS A 315 13.16 24.12 -8.98
CA HIS A 315 13.72 24.99 -7.93
C HIS A 315 14.87 25.87 -8.40
N LYS A 316 15.21 25.86 -9.70
CA LYS A 316 16.34 26.57 -10.31
C LYS A 316 17.73 26.10 -9.83
N ARG A 317 17.84 24.89 -9.25
CA ARG A 317 19.12 24.28 -8.83
C ARG A 317 19.77 23.53 -10.00
N TYR A 318 20.15 24.27 -11.03
CA TYR A 318 20.60 23.70 -12.32
C TYR A 318 21.90 22.90 -12.21
N LYS A 319 22.87 23.35 -11.40
CA LYS A 319 24.17 22.66 -11.23
C LYS A 319 23.99 21.23 -10.69
N GLU A 320 23.12 21.08 -9.70
CA GLU A 320 22.83 19.79 -9.08
C GLU A 320 22.03 18.89 -10.04
N ALA A 321 21.06 19.45 -10.77
CA ALA A 321 20.29 18.71 -11.77
C ALA A 321 21.21 18.11 -12.84
N LEU A 322 22.16 18.89 -13.36
CA LEU A 322 23.12 18.44 -14.36
C LEU A 322 24.08 17.38 -13.80
N LYS A 323 24.52 17.52 -12.54
CA LYS A 323 25.35 16.51 -11.87
C LYS A 323 24.61 15.16 -11.74
N VAL A 324 23.31 15.18 -11.45
CA VAL A 324 22.50 13.95 -11.38
C VAL A 324 22.35 13.29 -12.75
N LEU A 325 22.08 14.09 -13.80
CA LEU A 325 21.82 13.60 -15.16
C LEU A 325 23.10 13.11 -15.86
N TYR A 326 24.16 13.90 -15.83
CA TYR A 326 25.38 13.66 -16.61
C TYR A 326 26.56 13.17 -15.76
N GLY A 327 26.44 13.15 -14.43
CA GLY A 327 27.55 12.82 -13.55
C GLY A 327 28.69 13.83 -13.69
N SER A 328 29.92 13.33 -13.85
CA SER A 328 31.13 14.16 -14.00
C SER A 328 31.35 14.70 -15.43
N LYS A 329 30.57 14.27 -16.42
CA LYS A 329 30.76 14.63 -17.84
C LYS A 329 29.62 15.50 -18.35
N ILE A 330 29.64 16.78 -18.02
CA ILE A 330 28.64 17.75 -18.51
C ILE A 330 28.93 18.05 -19.99
N PRO A 331 27.93 17.96 -20.89
CA PRO A 331 28.13 18.28 -22.32
C PRO A 331 28.53 19.75 -22.52
N GLU A 332 29.51 20.00 -23.39
CA GLU A 332 29.85 21.36 -23.85
C GLU A 332 28.65 21.97 -24.59
N GLY A 333 28.09 23.05 -24.05
CA GLY A 333 26.92 23.74 -24.60
C GLY A 333 25.76 23.93 -23.61
N VAL A 334 25.72 23.18 -22.51
CA VAL A 334 24.70 23.36 -21.47
C VAL A 334 25.15 24.42 -20.45
N SER A 335 24.75 25.67 -20.66
CA SER A 335 25.05 26.76 -19.72
C SER A 335 24.08 26.78 -18.54
N VAL A 336 24.62 26.80 -17.32
CA VAL A 336 23.86 27.01 -16.08
C VAL A 336 23.40 28.47 -16.01
N PRO A 337 22.10 28.78 -15.96
CA PRO A 337 21.64 30.14 -15.63
C PRO A 337 22.22 30.56 -14.27
N GLN A 338 22.84 31.75 -14.19
CA GLN A 338 23.35 32.27 -12.92
C GLN A 338 22.20 32.40 -11.89
N GLU A 339 22.43 31.94 -10.67
CA GLU A 339 21.50 32.14 -9.56
C GLU A 339 21.63 33.59 -9.06
N ASP A 340 20.60 34.41 -9.23
CA ASP A 340 20.51 35.71 -8.55
C ASP A 340 20.18 35.47 -7.06
N ASP A 341 21.09 35.89 -6.18
CA ASP A 341 21.03 35.61 -4.73
C ASP A 341 19.85 36.32 -4.02
N ASP A 342 19.41 37.46 -4.58
CA ASP A 342 18.24 38.22 -4.10
C ASP A 342 16.91 37.43 -4.20
N SER A 343 16.87 36.37 -5.01
CA SER A 343 15.66 35.58 -5.23
C SER A 343 15.33 34.58 -4.12
N LYS A 344 16.28 34.22 -3.25
CA LYS A 344 16.09 33.21 -2.17
C LYS A 344 15.31 33.77 -0.99
N ALA A 345 15.60 35.01 -0.56
CA ALA A 345 14.91 35.68 0.53
C ALA A 345 13.47 36.09 0.16
N GLU A 346 13.27 36.58 -1.07
CA GLU A 346 11.93 36.94 -1.59
C GLU A 346 11.01 35.71 -1.75
N ARG A 347 11.58 34.52 -2.01
CA ARG A 347 10.86 33.24 -2.13
C ARG A 347 10.36 32.70 -0.79
N ALA A 348 11.16 32.80 0.27
CA ALA A 348 10.73 32.37 1.61
C ALA A 348 9.53 33.19 2.09
N ALA A 349 9.50 34.49 1.80
CA ALA A 349 8.39 35.39 2.10
C ALA A 349 7.14 35.12 1.23
N LYS A 350 7.28 34.90 -0.09
CA LYS A 350 6.16 34.54 -0.98
C LYS A 350 5.57 33.16 -0.69
N CYS A 351 6.37 32.17 -0.30
CA CYS A 351 5.90 30.79 -0.07
C CYS A 351 4.97 30.68 1.17
N ASN A 352 5.22 31.48 2.22
CA ASN A 352 4.37 31.51 3.42
C ASN A 352 3.00 32.18 3.18
N HIS A 353 2.86 33.07 2.21
CA HIS A 353 1.56 33.64 1.81
C HIS A 353 0.83 32.84 0.71
N LEU A 354 1.45 31.81 0.12
CA LEU A 354 0.84 31.02 -0.98
C LEU A 354 0.20 29.72 -0.51
N TRP A 355 0.61 29.13 0.63
CA TRP A 355 0.12 27.80 1.01
C TRP A 355 -1.38 27.79 1.32
N TYR A 356 -1.91 28.80 2.02
CA TYR A 356 -3.34 28.90 2.30
C TYR A 356 -4.16 29.12 1.02
N LYS A 357 -3.65 29.91 0.05
CA LYS A 357 -4.26 30.05 -1.27
C LYS A 357 -4.24 28.74 -2.06
N LYS A 358 -3.18 27.95 -1.95
CA LYS A 358 -3.05 26.65 -2.61
C LYS A 358 -3.99 25.62 -1.99
N VAL A 359 -4.12 25.59 -0.67
CA VAL A 359 -5.11 24.76 0.05
C VAL A 359 -6.53 25.18 -0.33
N PHE A 360 -6.84 26.47 -0.30
CA PHE A 360 -8.15 26.99 -0.72
C PHE A 360 -8.45 26.65 -2.19
N SER A 361 -7.47 26.77 -3.09
CA SER A 361 -7.61 26.35 -4.49
C SER A 361 -7.86 24.85 -4.63
N SER A 362 -7.18 24.00 -3.85
CA SER A 362 -7.44 22.56 -3.82
C SER A 362 -8.85 22.23 -3.31
N ILE A 363 -9.33 22.94 -2.29
CA ILE A 363 -10.70 22.81 -1.78
C ILE A 363 -11.72 23.21 -2.86
N MET A 364 -11.48 24.31 -3.58
CA MET A 364 -12.34 24.71 -4.70
C MET A 364 -12.38 23.64 -5.81
N LYS A 365 -11.24 22.98 -6.11
CA LYS A 365 -11.20 21.85 -7.05
C LYS A 365 -11.98 20.63 -6.56
N LEU A 366 -12.02 20.39 -5.25
CA LEU A 366 -12.88 19.34 -4.67
C LEU A 366 -14.35 19.65 -4.93
N PHE A 367 -14.81 20.88 -4.66
CA PHE A 367 -16.18 21.28 -4.95
C PHE A 367 -16.52 21.23 -6.44
N GLN A 368 -15.56 21.55 -7.31
CA GLN A 368 -15.72 21.44 -8.77
C GLN A 368 -15.98 19.99 -9.23
N LEU A 369 -15.46 18.99 -8.53
CA LEU A 369 -15.71 17.58 -8.83
C LEU A 369 -17.19 17.21 -8.65
N PHE A 370 -17.89 17.91 -7.76
CA PHE A 370 -19.32 17.75 -7.49
C PHE A 370 -20.18 18.80 -8.23
N SER A 371 -19.64 19.47 -9.25
CA SER A 371 -20.34 20.57 -9.93
C SER A 371 -21.35 20.11 -10.98
N SER A 372 -21.23 18.91 -11.54
CA SER A 372 -22.14 18.40 -12.58
C SER A 372 -22.64 16.99 -12.25
N ALA A 373 -23.88 16.67 -12.61
CA ALA A 373 -24.49 15.36 -12.37
C ALA A 373 -23.67 14.21 -13.00
N GLU A 374 -23.05 14.46 -14.15
CA GLU A 374 -22.15 13.52 -14.82
C GLU A 374 -20.88 13.27 -14.01
N LEU A 375 -20.21 14.33 -13.52
CA LEU A 375 -19.00 14.19 -12.70
C LEU A 375 -19.31 13.52 -11.35
N ILE A 376 -20.44 13.87 -10.72
CA ILE A 376 -20.92 13.24 -9.47
C ILE A 376 -21.13 11.74 -9.69
N SER A 377 -21.76 11.35 -10.80
CA SER A 377 -21.98 9.94 -11.12
C SER A 377 -20.65 9.21 -11.36
N ARG A 378 -19.74 9.79 -12.14
CA ARG A 378 -18.40 9.21 -12.38
C ARG A 378 -17.61 9.04 -11.08
N ILE A 379 -17.57 10.06 -10.23
CA ILE A 379 -16.77 10.02 -9.00
C ILE A 379 -17.37 9.06 -7.99
N SER A 380 -18.71 9.01 -7.85
CA SER A 380 -19.36 8.07 -6.93
C SER A 380 -19.10 6.61 -7.33
N LEU A 381 -19.13 6.32 -8.64
CA LEU A 381 -18.81 4.98 -9.17
C LEU A 381 -17.33 4.64 -9.00
N CYS A 382 -16.43 5.61 -9.21
CA CYS A 382 -15.00 5.42 -8.94
C CYS A 382 -14.76 5.18 -7.45
N HIS A 383 -15.36 5.98 -6.55
CA HIS A 383 -15.27 5.81 -5.10
C HIS A 383 -15.72 4.42 -4.66
N LEU A 384 -16.84 3.92 -5.19
CA LEU A 384 -17.29 2.54 -4.96
C LEU A 384 -16.23 1.52 -5.43
N GLY A 385 -15.68 1.70 -6.64
CA GLY A 385 -14.61 0.86 -7.17
C GLY A 385 -13.39 0.81 -6.25
N TRP A 386 -12.84 1.97 -5.90
CA TRP A 386 -11.67 2.08 -5.04
C TRP A 386 -11.91 1.53 -3.63
N PHE A 387 -13.09 1.77 -3.05
CA PHE A 387 -13.51 1.16 -1.78
C PHE A 387 -13.47 -0.37 -1.89
N THR A 388 -14.19 -0.93 -2.86
CA THR A 388 -14.31 -2.37 -3.04
C THR A 388 -12.96 -3.02 -3.32
N ALA A 389 -12.14 -2.47 -4.23
CA ALA A 389 -10.82 -3.03 -4.52
C ALA A 389 -9.95 -3.15 -3.27
N SER A 390 -9.90 -2.10 -2.44
CA SER A 390 -9.06 -2.07 -1.24
C SER A 390 -9.65 -2.89 -0.10
N PHE A 391 -10.96 -2.82 0.11
CA PHE A 391 -11.68 -3.61 1.11
C PHE A 391 -11.52 -5.12 0.85
N SER A 392 -11.74 -5.54 -0.39
CA SER A 392 -11.55 -6.93 -0.84
C SER A 392 -10.11 -7.38 -0.69
N TYR A 393 -9.14 -6.53 -1.03
CA TYR A 393 -7.72 -6.83 -0.89
C TYR A 393 -7.35 -7.18 0.56
N PHE A 394 -7.69 -6.32 1.51
CA PHE A 394 -7.33 -6.53 2.92
C PHE A 394 -8.17 -7.62 3.57
N MET A 395 -9.46 -7.75 3.22
CA MET A 395 -10.26 -8.85 3.76
C MET A 395 -9.69 -10.21 3.37
N ILE A 396 -9.36 -10.43 2.10
CA ILE A 396 -8.78 -11.71 1.67
C ILE A 396 -7.43 -11.93 2.38
N ALA A 397 -6.55 -10.92 2.46
CA ALA A 397 -5.26 -11.05 3.13
C ALA A 397 -5.39 -11.50 4.60
N LEU A 398 -6.40 -10.99 5.30
CA LEU A 398 -6.59 -11.22 6.73
C LEU A 398 -7.45 -12.45 7.04
N ASN A 399 -8.16 -13.02 6.06
CA ASN A 399 -9.10 -14.12 6.30
C ASN A 399 -8.45 -15.50 6.47
N GLY A 400 -7.11 -15.57 6.54
CA GLY A 400 -6.37 -16.83 6.59
C GLY A 400 -6.76 -17.72 7.77
N ASP A 401 -6.99 -17.14 8.93
CA ASP A 401 -7.32 -17.87 10.17
C ASP A 401 -8.70 -18.57 10.08
N ASN A 402 -9.62 -18.05 9.28
CA ASN A 402 -10.98 -18.57 9.15
C ASN A 402 -11.09 -19.84 8.27
N PHE A 403 -10.06 -20.17 7.47
CA PHE A 403 -10.13 -21.23 6.47
C PHE A 403 -9.63 -22.61 6.92
N HIS A 404 -9.19 -22.76 8.18
CA HIS A 404 -8.62 -24.01 8.71
C HIS A 404 -7.50 -24.56 7.81
N PHE A 405 -6.63 -23.67 7.33
CA PHE A 405 -5.48 -23.99 6.49
C PHE A 405 -4.20 -23.48 7.15
N ASN A 406 -3.03 -23.99 6.74
CA ASN A 406 -1.78 -23.51 7.28
C ASN A 406 -1.58 -22.02 6.93
N LYS A 407 -1.65 -21.15 7.94
CA LYS A 407 -1.52 -19.68 7.83
C LYS A 407 -0.22 -19.25 7.16
N TYR A 408 0.90 -19.93 7.41
CA TYR A 408 2.19 -19.60 6.81
C TYR A 408 2.15 -19.78 5.30
N LEU A 409 1.61 -20.91 4.86
CA LEU A 409 1.45 -21.21 3.43
C LEU A 409 0.40 -20.29 2.79
N TYR A 410 -0.69 -19.97 3.50
CA TYR A 410 -1.70 -19.03 3.02
C TYR A 410 -1.11 -17.65 2.70
N ILE A 411 -0.36 -17.07 3.63
CA ILE A 411 0.24 -15.74 3.43
C ILE A 411 1.34 -15.79 2.36
N ALA A 412 2.14 -16.85 2.30
CA ALA A 412 3.12 -17.03 1.23
C ALA A 412 2.46 -17.04 -0.16
N LEU A 413 1.37 -17.79 -0.31
CA LEU A 413 0.60 -17.86 -1.55
C LEU A 413 -0.07 -16.51 -1.89
N ASN A 414 -0.55 -15.75 -0.90
CA ASN A 414 -1.07 -14.40 -1.13
C ASN A 414 -0.02 -13.49 -1.78
N GLY A 415 1.23 -13.53 -1.32
CA GLY A 415 2.33 -12.79 -1.92
C GLY A 415 2.65 -13.26 -3.34
N ILE A 416 2.73 -14.58 -3.56
CA ILE A 416 3.02 -15.16 -4.88
C ILE A 416 1.95 -14.80 -5.92
N PHE A 417 0.67 -14.86 -5.57
CA PHE A 417 -0.44 -14.55 -6.48
C PHE A 417 -0.64 -13.04 -6.71
N GLU A 418 -0.10 -12.18 -5.84
CA GLU A 418 -0.18 -10.73 -5.98
C GLU A 418 0.75 -10.20 -7.09
N ALA A 419 1.97 -10.74 -7.21
CA ALA A 419 2.92 -10.35 -8.24
C ALA A 419 2.39 -10.44 -9.69
N PRO A 420 1.81 -11.57 -10.15
CA PRO A 420 1.21 -11.66 -11.49
C PRO A 420 -0.04 -10.78 -11.64
N GLY A 421 -0.75 -10.51 -10.55
CA GLY A 421 -1.91 -9.61 -10.53
C GLY A 421 -1.60 -8.20 -11.04
N TYR A 422 -0.39 -7.67 -10.77
CA TYR A 422 0.02 -6.36 -11.29
C TYR A 422 0.36 -6.34 -12.79
N LEU A 423 0.67 -7.49 -13.39
CA LEU A 423 0.99 -7.60 -14.81
C LEU A 423 -0.27 -7.84 -15.67
N LEU A 424 -1.29 -8.45 -15.10
CA LEU A 424 -2.53 -8.83 -15.78
C LEU A 424 -3.25 -7.62 -16.44
N PRO A 425 -3.44 -6.46 -15.78
CA PRO A 425 -4.06 -5.28 -16.38
C PRO A 425 -3.36 -4.78 -17.64
N ILE A 426 -2.02 -4.87 -17.69
CA ILE A 426 -1.23 -4.40 -18.85
C ILE A 426 -1.67 -5.17 -20.11
N PHE A 427 -1.79 -6.49 -19.99
CA PHE A 427 -2.18 -7.36 -21.10
C PHE A 427 -3.68 -7.20 -21.46
N MET A 428 -4.55 -7.13 -20.45
CA MET A 428 -5.98 -6.99 -20.66
C MET A 428 -6.33 -5.67 -21.36
N ASN A 429 -5.72 -4.56 -20.95
CA ASN A 429 -5.96 -3.25 -21.53
C ASN A 429 -5.59 -3.13 -23.01
N TYR A 430 -4.54 -3.84 -23.43
CA TYR A 430 -4.14 -3.87 -24.83
C TYR A 430 -5.26 -4.44 -25.72
N ARG A 431 -5.93 -5.50 -25.27
CA ARG A 431 -6.96 -6.21 -26.05
C ARG A 431 -8.37 -5.67 -25.81
N LEU A 432 -8.80 -5.56 -24.56
CA LEU A 432 -10.22 -5.45 -24.18
C LEU A 432 -10.70 -4.01 -23.88
N GLY A 433 -9.79 -3.06 -23.66
CA GLY A 433 -10.15 -1.72 -23.15
C GLY A 433 -10.28 -1.69 -21.63
N ARG A 434 -10.47 -0.50 -21.05
CA ARG A 434 -10.38 -0.28 -19.59
C ARG A 434 -11.67 -0.69 -18.88
N LYS A 435 -12.82 -0.33 -19.47
CA LYS A 435 -14.14 -0.66 -18.90
C LYS A 435 -14.32 -2.17 -18.83
N SER A 436 -14.10 -2.86 -19.95
CA SER A 436 -14.23 -4.31 -20.04
C SER A 436 -13.29 -5.02 -19.07
N SER A 437 -12.03 -4.55 -18.97
CA SER A 437 -11.05 -5.13 -18.05
C SER A 437 -11.48 -4.99 -16.59
N CYS A 438 -11.95 -3.81 -16.18
CA CYS A 438 -12.54 -3.61 -14.86
C CYS A 438 -13.69 -4.60 -14.60
N VAL A 439 -14.72 -4.61 -15.47
CA VAL A 439 -15.92 -5.44 -15.27
C VAL A 439 -15.55 -6.92 -15.14
N ILE A 440 -14.67 -7.42 -16.00
CA ILE A 440 -14.22 -8.81 -15.97
C ILE A 440 -13.50 -9.13 -14.66
N LEU A 441 -12.55 -8.28 -14.23
CA LEU A 441 -11.79 -8.49 -13.00
C LEU A 441 -12.68 -8.49 -11.75
N TYR A 442 -13.58 -7.50 -11.62
CA TYR A 442 -14.53 -7.45 -10.50
C TYR A 442 -15.53 -8.61 -10.53
N SER A 443 -15.97 -9.04 -11.71
CA SER A 443 -16.89 -10.18 -11.84
C SER A 443 -16.20 -11.49 -11.45
N ILE A 444 -14.99 -11.75 -11.96
CA ILE A 444 -14.23 -12.96 -11.62
C ILE A 444 -13.95 -13.00 -10.12
N ALA A 445 -13.49 -11.90 -9.52
CA ALA A 445 -13.29 -11.82 -8.08
C ALA A 445 -14.58 -12.05 -7.30
N GLY A 446 -15.68 -11.41 -7.72
CA GLY A 446 -16.98 -11.50 -7.06
C GLY A 446 -17.55 -12.92 -7.08
N PHE A 447 -17.63 -13.54 -8.25
CA PHE A 447 -18.13 -14.91 -8.39
C PHE A 447 -17.23 -15.94 -7.72
N ALA A 448 -15.91 -15.79 -7.82
CA ALA A 448 -14.97 -16.67 -7.10
C ALA A 448 -15.26 -16.63 -5.59
N LEU A 449 -15.34 -15.44 -5.00
CA LEU A 449 -15.57 -15.32 -3.55
C LEU A 449 -16.97 -15.76 -3.11
N LEU A 450 -17.98 -15.68 -3.98
CA LEU A 450 -19.30 -16.23 -3.70
C LEU A 450 -19.33 -17.77 -3.75
N ILE A 451 -18.54 -18.39 -4.63
CA ILE A 451 -18.43 -19.85 -4.74
C ILE A 451 -17.91 -20.48 -3.44
N ILE A 452 -17.17 -19.73 -2.60
CA ILE A 452 -16.68 -20.19 -1.29
C ILE A 452 -17.82 -20.73 -0.41
N LEU A 453 -19.05 -20.21 -0.53
CA LEU A 453 -20.23 -20.71 0.20
C LEU A 453 -20.54 -22.18 -0.08
N ALA A 454 -20.22 -22.67 -1.28
CA ALA A 454 -20.50 -24.02 -1.70
C ALA A 454 -19.34 -24.99 -1.43
N LEU A 455 -18.22 -24.50 -0.89
CA LEU A 455 -17.00 -25.28 -0.72
C LEU A 455 -16.74 -25.64 0.75
N PRO A 456 -16.20 -26.84 1.01
CA PRO A 456 -15.78 -27.22 2.36
C PRO A 456 -14.51 -26.46 2.77
N LYS A 457 -14.31 -26.28 4.08
CA LYS A 457 -13.08 -25.66 4.64
C LYS A 457 -11.82 -26.42 4.19
N GLY A 458 -10.70 -25.70 4.10
CA GLY A 458 -9.40 -26.22 3.69
C GLY A 458 -8.93 -25.76 2.31
N ALA A 459 -8.23 -26.64 1.58
CA ALA A 459 -7.58 -26.32 0.31
C ALA A 459 -8.47 -25.72 -0.81
N PRO A 460 -9.72 -26.19 -1.05
CA PRO A 460 -10.52 -25.66 -2.16
C PRO A 460 -10.92 -24.19 -1.93
N VAL A 461 -11.32 -23.82 -0.70
CA VAL A 461 -11.66 -22.44 -0.35
C VAL A 461 -10.45 -21.51 -0.51
N VAL A 462 -9.27 -21.96 -0.06
CA VAL A 462 -8.02 -21.19 -0.22
C VAL A 462 -7.70 -20.96 -1.70
N THR A 463 -7.82 -21.99 -2.54
CA THR A 463 -7.54 -21.87 -3.98
C THR A 463 -8.42 -20.82 -4.64
N VAL A 464 -9.71 -20.80 -4.32
CA VAL A 464 -10.66 -19.83 -4.84
C VAL A 464 -10.41 -18.42 -4.27
N ALA A 465 -10.06 -18.31 -2.99
CA ALA A 465 -9.67 -17.05 -2.37
C ALA A 465 -8.41 -16.45 -3.03
N LEU A 466 -7.44 -17.28 -3.44
CA LEU A 466 -6.23 -16.85 -4.15
C LEU A 466 -6.53 -16.34 -5.57
N ILE A 467 -7.53 -16.88 -6.26
CA ILE A 467 -8.04 -16.31 -7.51
C ILE A 467 -8.60 -14.90 -7.24
N GLY A 468 -9.40 -14.77 -6.18
CA GLY A 468 -9.88 -13.47 -5.70
C GLY A 468 -8.75 -12.49 -5.38
N ARG A 469 -7.67 -12.97 -4.75
CA ARG A 469 -6.47 -12.18 -4.42
C ARG A 469 -5.76 -11.65 -5.66
N LEU A 470 -5.53 -12.51 -6.65
CA LEU A 470 -4.91 -12.15 -7.93
C LEU A 470 -5.76 -11.10 -8.66
N CYS A 471 -7.07 -11.32 -8.75
CA CYS A 471 -7.98 -10.35 -9.34
C CYS A 471 -8.01 -9.03 -8.55
N SER A 472 -7.92 -9.07 -7.22
CA SER A 472 -7.90 -7.86 -6.37
C SER A 472 -6.68 -6.98 -6.59
N ALA A 473 -5.50 -7.57 -6.73
CA ALA A 473 -4.30 -6.84 -7.10
C ALA A 473 -4.44 -6.17 -8.48
N ALA A 474 -5.01 -6.90 -9.45
CA ALA A 474 -5.28 -6.37 -10.79
C ALA A 474 -6.33 -5.25 -10.79
N MET A 475 -7.42 -5.40 -10.01
CA MET A 475 -8.49 -4.41 -9.85
C MET A 475 -7.94 -3.08 -9.35
N PHE A 476 -7.03 -3.12 -8.36
CA PHE A 476 -6.45 -1.91 -7.80
C PHE A 476 -5.63 -1.15 -8.84
N ALA A 477 -4.76 -1.82 -9.61
CA ALA A 477 -3.98 -1.17 -10.67
C ALA A 477 -4.85 -0.62 -11.81
N GLU A 478 -5.88 -1.36 -12.21
CA GLU A 478 -6.80 -0.98 -13.28
C GLU A 478 -7.64 0.27 -12.91
N ILE A 479 -8.20 0.31 -11.69
CA ILE A 479 -9.06 1.43 -11.28
C ILE A 479 -8.30 2.75 -11.18
N ILE A 480 -7.00 2.72 -10.84
CA ILE A 480 -6.14 3.93 -10.89
C ILE A 480 -6.08 4.48 -12.30
N LEU A 481 -5.80 3.60 -13.27
CA LEU A 481 -5.68 3.98 -14.67
C LEU A 481 -7.00 4.54 -15.16
N TYR A 482 -8.09 3.81 -14.95
CA TYR A 482 -9.42 4.21 -15.42
C TYR A 482 -9.88 5.55 -14.83
N THR A 483 -9.65 5.77 -13.52
CA THR A 483 -9.93 7.06 -12.86
C THR A 483 -9.12 8.19 -13.49
N SER A 484 -7.85 7.95 -13.84
CA SER A 484 -7.01 8.97 -14.47
C SER A 484 -7.49 9.37 -15.88
N GLU A 485 -8.16 8.47 -16.60
CA GLU A 485 -8.65 8.74 -17.95
C GLU A 485 -10.08 9.33 -17.95
N LEU A 486 -10.89 9.06 -16.92
CA LEU A 486 -12.28 9.53 -16.80
C LEU A 486 -12.42 11.02 -16.46
N PHE A 487 -11.42 11.60 -15.81
CA PHE A 487 -11.45 12.97 -15.27
C PHE A 487 -10.54 13.93 -16.04
N PRO A 488 -10.96 15.21 -16.18
CA PRO A 488 -10.22 16.17 -16.96
C PRO A 488 -8.96 16.62 -16.22
N THR A 489 -7.92 16.99 -16.97
CA THR A 489 -6.58 17.31 -16.42
C THR A 489 -6.61 18.33 -15.28
N CYS A 490 -7.55 19.29 -15.32
CA CYS A 490 -7.71 20.31 -14.29
C CYS A 490 -8.11 19.79 -12.89
N VAL A 491 -8.88 18.69 -12.80
CA VAL A 491 -9.34 18.08 -11.52
C VAL A 491 -8.95 16.61 -11.34
N ARG A 492 -8.26 16.00 -12.31
CA ARG A 492 -7.83 14.59 -12.32
C ARG A 492 -7.11 14.18 -11.03
N ASN A 493 -6.11 14.96 -10.61
CA ASN A 493 -5.34 14.64 -9.40
C ASN A 493 -6.22 14.70 -8.14
N THR A 494 -7.19 15.61 -8.10
CA THR A 494 -8.15 15.72 -7.00
C THR A 494 -9.11 14.53 -6.98
N ALA A 495 -9.56 14.06 -8.15
CA ALA A 495 -10.40 12.87 -8.28
C ALA A 495 -9.68 11.59 -7.81
N ILE A 496 -8.43 11.40 -8.24
CA ILE A 496 -7.59 10.27 -7.79
C ILE A 496 -7.35 10.36 -6.28
N GLY A 497 -7.05 11.56 -5.76
CA GLY A 497 -6.82 11.79 -4.33
C GLY A 497 -8.01 11.42 -3.45
N THR A 498 -9.23 11.86 -3.81
CA THR A 498 -10.45 11.48 -3.05
C THR A 498 -10.80 10.01 -3.21
N SER A 499 -10.49 9.41 -4.36
CA SER A 499 -10.72 7.97 -4.55
C SER A 499 -9.75 7.12 -3.72
N LEU A 500 -8.49 7.56 -3.60
CA LEU A 500 -7.52 6.97 -2.67
C LEU A 500 -7.99 7.10 -1.22
N THR A 501 -8.57 8.24 -0.83
CA THR A 501 -9.13 8.38 0.54
C THR A 501 -10.22 7.36 0.80
N GLN A 502 -11.09 7.12 -0.20
CA GLN A 502 -12.14 6.11 -0.11
C GLN A 502 -11.59 4.68 -0.04
N ALA A 503 -10.49 4.37 -0.74
CA ALA A 503 -9.79 3.09 -0.59
C ALA A 503 -9.26 2.87 0.83
N GLN A 504 -8.75 3.92 1.48
CA GLN A 504 -8.28 3.81 2.88
C GLN A 504 -9.43 3.51 3.85
N VAL A 505 -10.64 4.02 3.59
CA VAL A 505 -11.84 3.63 4.37
C VAL A 505 -12.09 2.12 4.26
N GLY A 506 -11.93 1.54 3.06
CA GLY A 506 -11.97 0.09 2.85
C GLY A 506 -10.89 -0.66 3.63
N THR A 507 -9.65 -0.15 3.62
CA THR A 507 -8.54 -0.73 4.41
C THR A 507 -8.83 -0.72 5.92
N ILE A 508 -9.44 0.36 6.43
CA ILE A 508 -9.78 0.51 7.86
C ILE A 508 -10.95 -0.41 8.25
N ALA A 509 -11.94 -0.58 7.37
CA ALA A 509 -13.11 -1.41 7.65
C ALA A 509 -12.82 -2.92 7.61
N ALA A 510 -11.88 -3.36 6.76
CA ALA A 510 -11.63 -4.79 6.52
C ALA A 510 -11.24 -5.60 7.78
N PRO A 511 -10.30 -5.17 8.65
CA PRO A 511 -9.94 -5.90 9.86
C PRO A 511 -11.13 -6.13 10.79
N PHE A 512 -11.96 -5.12 11.02
CA PHE A 512 -13.14 -5.25 11.89
C PHE A 512 -14.12 -6.30 11.37
N VAL A 513 -14.34 -6.35 10.05
CA VAL A 513 -15.24 -7.34 9.44
C VAL A 513 -14.67 -8.75 9.59
N VAL A 514 -13.38 -8.94 9.30
CA VAL A 514 -12.74 -10.26 9.41
C VAL A 514 -12.70 -10.74 10.86
N ASP A 515 -12.27 -9.89 11.78
CA ASP A 515 -12.07 -10.26 13.17
C ASP A 515 -13.38 -10.49 13.92
N ILE A 516 -14.39 -9.65 13.71
CA ILE A 516 -15.65 -9.71 14.46
C ILE A 516 -16.65 -10.66 13.79
N LEU A 517 -16.81 -10.56 12.47
CA LEU A 517 -17.83 -11.30 11.73
C LEU A 517 -17.30 -12.64 11.23
N GLY A 518 -15.99 -12.74 10.92
CA GLY A 518 -15.36 -13.99 10.53
C GLY A 518 -15.34 -15.04 11.65
N GLN A 519 -15.14 -14.62 12.91
CA GLN A 519 -15.23 -15.50 14.08
C GLN A 519 -16.65 -16.10 14.24
N LYS A 520 -17.70 -15.29 14.02
CA LYS A 520 -19.09 -15.76 14.12
C LYS A 520 -19.47 -16.66 12.94
N ALA A 521 -19.04 -16.30 11.74
CA ALA A 521 -19.31 -17.05 10.52
C ALA A 521 -18.12 -16.94 9.56
N TRP A 522 -17.35 -18.03 9.45
CA TRP A 522 -16.10 -18.09 8.68
C TRP A 522 -16.23 -17.68 7.20
N TYR A 523 -17.41 -17.86 6.59
CA TYR A 523 -17.69 -17.51 5.20
C TYR A 523 -18.13 -16.05 5.01
N PHE A 524 -18.54 -15.35 6.08
CA PHE A 524 -19.15 -14.03 6.00
C PHE A 524 -18.24 -12.95 5.37
N PRO A 525 -16.94 -12.86 5.72
CA PRO A 525 -16.05 -11.90 5.07
C PRO A 525 -15.98 -12.14 3.56
N SER A 526 -15.81 -13.40 3.12
CA SER A 526 -15.72 -13.72 1.69
C SER A 526 -17.02 -13.42 0.93
N THR A 527 -18.19 -13.69 1.52
CA THR A 527 -19.47 -13.40 0.85
C THR A 527 -19.75 -11.92 0.71
N LEU A 528 -19.50 -11.13 1.76
CA LEU A 528 -19.65 -9.68 1.70
C LEU A 528 -18.76 -9.09 0.61
N CYS A 529 -17.51 -9.56 0.53
CA CYS A 529 -16.58 -9.21 -0.53
C CYS A 529 -17.14 -9.55 -1.93
N GLY A 530 -17.66 -10.78 -2.08
CA GLY A 530 -18.23 -11.25 -3.34
C GLY A 530 -19.40 -10.41 -3.83
N ILE A 531 -20.34 -10.10 -2.93
CA ILE A 531 -21.51 -9.24 -3.22
C ILE A 531 -21.07 -7.84 -3.64
N LEU A 532 -20.16 -7.22 -2.90
CA LEU A 532 -19.63 -5.89 -3.21
C LEU A 532 -18.91 -5.86 -4.56
N CYS A 533 -18.11 -6.89 -4.87
CA CYS A 533 -17.43 -7.01 -6.16
C CYS A 533 -18.41 -7.13 -7.33
N VAL A 534 -19.44 -7.98 -7.23
CA VAL A 534 -20.47 -8.11 -8.28
C VAL A 534 -21.27 -6.81 -8.44
N PHE A 535 -21.67 -6.18 -7.34
CA PHE A 535 -22.37 -4.90 -7.37
C PHE A 535 -21.53 -3.79 -8.01
N THR A 536 -20.23 -3.76 -7.69
CA THR A 536 -19.28 -2.82 -8.29
C THR A 536 -19.09 -3.10 -9.78
N ALA A 537 -18.98 -4.37 -10.20
CA ALA A 537 -18.91 -4.73 -11.62
C ALA A 537 -20.13 -4.24 -12.39
N ALA A 538 -21.34 -4.46 -11.85
CA ALA A 538 -22.58 -3.98 -12.45
C ALA A 538 -22.64 -2.44 -12.52
N SER A 539 -22.13 -1.76 -11.50
CA SER A 539 -22.08 -0.30 -11.44
C SER A 539 -21.08 0.29 -12.46
N ILE A 540 -19.94 -0.37 -12.68
CA ILE A 540 -18.93 0.04 -13.67
C ILE A 540 -19.46 -0.09 -15.11
N LEU A 541 -20.42 -0.96 -15.40
CA LEU A 541 -21.05 -1.05 -16.73
C LEU A 541 -21.69 0.28 -17.17
N VAL A 542 -22.09 1.13 -16.22
CA VAL A 542 -22.69 2.44 -16.51
C VAL A 542 -21.63 3.47 -16.95
N LEU A 543 -20.35 3.24 -16.63
CA LEU A 543 -19.24 4.14 -17.01
C LEU A 543 -18.91 4.03 -18.52
N PRO A 544 -18.41 5.11 -19.12
CA PRO A 544 -17.99 5.14 -20.53
C PRO A 544 -16.63 4.47 -20.75
N GLU A 545 -16.45 3.80 -21.89
CA GLU A 545 -15.15 3.27 -22.31
C GLU A 545 -14.20 4.41 -22.71
N THR A 546 -12.93 4.32 -22.29
CA THR A 546 -11.91 5.35 -22.53
C THR A 546 -10.93 4.97 -23.65
N LYS A 547 -10.93 3.69 -24.08
CA LYS A 547 -10.07 3.22 -25.16
C LYS A 547 -10.28 4.03 -26.45
N ASN A 548 -9.18 4.49 -27.06
CA ASN A 548 -9.14 5.22 -28.34
C ASN A 548 -9.79 6.60 -28.36
N TYR A 549 -10.11 7.18 -27.20
CA TYR A 549 -10.60 8.56 -27.11
C TYR A 549 -9.53 9.51 -26.56
N PRO A 550 -9.53 10.79 -26.98
CA PRO A 550 -8.63 11.78 -26.43
C PRO A 550 -8.95 12.07 -24.96
N PHE A 551 -7.94 12.45 -24.18
CA PHE A 551 -8.13 12.83 -22.79
C PHE A 551 -8.92 14.13 -22.69
N PRO A 552 -9.90 14.23 -21.77
CA PRO A 552 -10.58 15.49 -21.52
C PRO A 552 -9.60 16.44 -20.81
N ASP A 553 -9.56 17.69 -21.24
CA ASP A 553 -8.71 18.72 -20.63
C ASP A 553 -9.53 19.66 -19.74
N THR A 554 -10.74 19.99 -20.19
CA THR A 554 -11.65 20.90 -19.50
C THR A 554 -12.93 20.17 -19.03
N MET A 555 -13.65 20.80 -18.09
CA MET A 555 -14.97 20.29 -17.69
C MET A 555 -16.04 20.47 -18.79
N GLU A 556 -15.82 21.41 -19.71
CA GLU A 556 -16.71 21.63 -20.85
C GLU A 556 -16.63 20.45 -21.83
N ASP A 557 -15.44 19.88 -22.02
CA ASP A 557 -15.24 18.68 -22.84
C ASP A 557 -16.13 17.52 -22.37
N ILE A 558 -16.27 17.35 -21.04
CA ILE A 558 -17.12 16.30 -20.44
C ILE A 558 -18.61 16.62 -20.62
N LYS A 559 -19.01 17.89 -20.49
CA LYS A 559 -20.41 18.29 -20.69
C LYS A 559 -20.84 18.14 -22.15
N ASN A 560 -19.94 18.48 -23.07
CA ASN A 560 -20.16 18.45 -24.52
C ASN A 560 -19.84 17.09 -25.14
N ALA A 561 -19.34 16.13 -24.35
CA ALA A 561 -18.98 14.81 -24.81
C ALA A 561 -20.16 14.12 -25.53
N PRO A 562 -19.89 13.33 -26.59
CA PRO A 562 -20.89 12.53 -27.26
C PRO A 562 -21.59 11.61 -26.26
N PRO A 563 -22.84 11.20 -26.52
CA PRO A 563 -23.63 10.47 -25.54
C PRO A 563 -23.04 9.07 -25.24
N GLU A 564 -22.12 8.57 -26.08
CA GLU A 564 -21.31 7.34 -25.84
C GLU A 564 -20.29 7.50 -24.71
N GLN A 565 -19.85 8.72 -24.46
CA GLN A 565 -18.88 9.06 -23.41
C GLN A 565 -19.55 9.57 -22.13
N LYS A 566 -20.89 9.50 -22.03
CA LYS A 566 -21.64 9.90 -20.84
C LYS A 566 -22.11 8.68 -20.05
N VAL A 567 -22.24 8.83 -18.74
CA VAL A 567 -22.79 7.80 -17.86
C VAL A 567 -24.22 7.50 -18.31
N SER A 568 -24.50 6.24 -18.68
CA SER A 568 -25.81 5.87 -19.22
C SER A 568 -26.18 4.41 -18.92
N PHE A 569 -27.30 4.22 -18.25
CA PHE A 569 -27.87 2.89 -17.98
C PHE A 569 -28.29 2.13 -19.25
N ARG A 570 -28.61 2.83 -20.35
CA ARG A 570 -29.05 2.19 -21.60
C ARG A 570 -27.91 1.50 -22.37
N ARG A 571 -26.65 1.81 -22.04
CA ARG A 571 -25.45 1.32 -22.72
C ARG A 571 -24.58 0.40 -21.85
N CYS A 572 -25.16 -0.15 -20.79
CA CYS A 572 -24.45 -1.05 -19.89
C CYS A 572 -23.87 -2.28 -20.61
N CYS A 573 -24.55 -2.83 -21.62
CA CYS A 573 -24.17 -4.11 -22.25
C CYS A 573 -23.54 -3.98 -23.65
N THR A 574 -23.22 -2.78 -24.13
CA THR A 574 -22.56 -2.61 -25.43
C THR A 574 -21.04 -2.76 -25.25
N PHE A 575 -20.53 -3.98 -25.44
CA PHE A 575 -19.10 -4.24 -25.60
C PHE A 575 -18.75 -4.10 -27.09
N ARG A 576 -17.76 -3.28 -27.42
CA ARG A 576 -17.37 -3.00 -28.81
C ARG A 576 -15.96 -3.50 -29.10
#